data_AF-A0A672RVX0-F1
#
_entry.id   AF-A0A672RVX0-F1
#
_cell.length_a   1.000
_cell.length_b   1.000
_cell.length_c   1.000
_cell.angle_alpha   90.00
_cell.angle_beta   90.00
_cell.angle_gamma   90.00
#
_symmetry.space_group_name_H-M   'P 1'
#
loop_
_entity.id
_entity.type
_entity.pdbx_description
1 polymer ?
#
loop_
_entity_poly.entity_id
_entity_poly.type
_entity_poly.pdbx_seq_one_letter_code
_entity_poly.pdbx_strand_id
1 'polypeptide(L)'
;MTKSENLSQFRQSLLEAQNDYRRQHGAQPLSLCSVLSKEALDWAAHLISINALKNSSKGYGETMSYKWTSTMVPPTGNFTQMIWRSTEQVGVGLASDGKGKFITVAFYKPPGNITNPGYFEDNVKPAGR
;
A
#
# COMPACT_ATOMS: atom_id res chain seq x y z
N MET A 1 16.60 -9.96 15.98
CA MET A 1 15.43 -9.27 15.42
C MET A 1 14.28 -10.26 15.33
N THR A 2 13.18 -9.93 15.98
CA THR A 2 11.92 -10.67 16.00
C THR A 2 11.09 -10.37 14.75
N LYS A 3 10.15 -11.27 14.39
CA LYS A 3 9.25 -11.09 13.24
C LYS A 3 8.46 -9.77 13.30
N SER A 4 8.11 -9.32 14.51
CA SER A 4 7.42 -8.05 14.77
C SER A 4 8.31 -6.82 14.49
N GLU A 5 9.58 -6.87 14.89
CA GLU A 5 10.55 -5.79 14.61
C GLU A 5 10.78 -5.63 13.10
N ASN A 6 10.89 -6.74 12.37
CA ASN A 6 11.05 -6.74 10.91
C ASN A 6 9.83 -6.15 10.19
N LEU A 7 8.61 -6.44 10.67
CA LEU A 7 7.39 -5.89 10.07
C LEU A 7 7.24 -4.39 10.32
N SER A 8 7.61 -3.92 11.51
CA SER A 8 7.59 -2.48 11.82
C SER A 8 8.57 -1.70 10.95
N GLN A 9 9.79 -2.20 10.80
CA GLN A 9 10.80 -1.60 9.91
C GLN A 9 10.32 -1.59 8.46
N PHE A 10 9.76 -2.70 7.98
CA PHE A 10 9.21 -2.79 6.63
C PHE A 10 8.11 -1.74 6.38
N ARG A 11 7.15 -1.61 7.31
CA ARG A 11 6.07 -0.61 7.23
C ARG A 11 6.63 0.81 7.18
N GLN A 12 7.62 1.10 8.02
CA GLN A 12 8.25 2.41 8.11
C GLN A 12 9.01 2.76 6.82
N SER A 13 9.86 1.86 6.31
CA SER A 13 10.60 2.10 5.07
C SER A 13 9.69 2.27 3.85
N LEU A 14 8.56 1.55 3.81
CA LEU A 14 7.56 1.72 2.77
C LEU A 14 6.88 3.08 2.87
N LEU A 15 6.47 3.50 4.07
CA LEU A 15 5.88 4.83 4.30
C LEU A 15 6.84 5.95 3.88
N GLU A 16 8.11 5.84 4.27
CA GLU A 16 9.15 6.79 3.92
C GLU A 16 9.34 6.90 2.41
N ALA A 17 9.52 5.76 1.73
CA ALA A 17 9.66 5.74 0.27
C ALA A 17 8.43 6.34 -0.43
N GLN A 18 7.21 6.05 0.05
CA GLN A 18 5.99 6.65 -0.49
C GLN A 18 5.96 8.16 -0.28
N ASN A 19 6.34 8.64 0.91
CA ASN A 19 6.36 10.05 1.24
C ASN A 19 7.44 10.81 0.46
N ASP A 20 8.55 10.17 0.12
CA ASP A 20 9.56 10.71 -0.78
C ASP A 20 8.98 10.97 -2.18
N TYR A 21 8.27 10.00 -2.74
CA TYR A 21 7.57 10.19 -4.02
C TYR A 21 6.48 11.26 -3.90
N ARG A 22 5.65 11.24 -2.86
CA ARG A 22 4.58 12.24 -2.68
C ARG A 22 5.12 13.66 -2.64
N ARG A 23 6.25 13.87 -1.98
CA ARG A 23 6.95 15.17 -1.93
C ARG A 23 7.40 15.65 -3.31
N GLN A 24 7.95 14.75 -4.15
CA GLN A 24 8.32 15.09 -5.53
C GLN A 24 7.11 15.51 -6.38
N HIS A 25 5.91 15.07 -6.00
CA HIS A 25 4.65 15.35 -6.66
C HIS A 25 3.77 16.40 -5.94
N GLY A 26 4.29 17.10 -4.93
CA GLY A 26 3.56 18.14 -4.21
C GLY A 26 2.36 17.65 -3.38
N ALA A 27 2.36 16.36 -3.02
CA ALA A 27 1.38 15.74 -2.13
C ALA A 27 1.91 15.71 -0.69
N GLN A 28 1.00 15.90 0.27
CA GLN A 28 1.32 15.85 1.71
C GLN A 28 1.72 14.44 2.13
N PRO A 29 2.64 14.25 3.10
CA PRO A 29 3.03 12.92 3.55
C PRO A 29 1.84 12.15 4.15
N LEU A 30 1.80 10.85 3.88
CA LEU A 30 0.86 9.91 4.50
C LEU A 30 1.28 9.62 5.94
N SER A 31 0.30 9.19 6.73
CA SER A 31 0.51 8.59 8.05
C SER A 31 0.15 7.11 8.05
N LEU A 32 0.86 6.31 8.86
CA LEU A 32 0.53 4.91 9.08
C LEU A 32 -0.73 4.78 9.94
N CYS A 33 -1.73 4.05 9.46
CA CYS A 33 -2.97 3.75 10.18
C CYS A 33 -2.98 2.30 10.64
N SER A 34 -3.09 2.09 11.96
CA SER A 34 -3.09 0.76 12.58
C SER A 34 -4.32 -0.07 12.19
N VAL A 35 -5.48 0.58 12.06
CA VAL A 35 -6.73 -0.06 11.63
C VAL A 35 -6.59 -0.57 10.20
N LEU A 36 -6.19 0.29 9.26
CA LEU A 36 -5.95 -0.11 7.87
C LEU A 36 -4.86 -1.19 7.77
N SER A 37 -3.82 -1.12 8.60
CA SER A 37 -2.74 -2.12 8.61
C SER A 37 -3.20 -3.50 9.06
N LYS A 38 -4.12 -3.55 10.04
CA LYS A 38 -4.74 -4.80 10.48
C LYS A 38 -5.62 -5.37 9.37
N GLU A 39 -6.44 -4.54 8.74
CA GLU A 39 -7.32 -4.98 7.66
C GLU A 39 -6.55 -5.43 6.41
N ALA A 40 -5.45 -4.76 6.08
CA ALA A 40 -4.55 -5.15 5.00
C ALA A 40 -3.85 -6.48 5.31
N LEU A 41 -3.51 -6.73 6.58
CA LEU A 41 -2.93 -8.01 7.01
C LEU A 41 -3.93 -9.15 6.87
N ASP A 42 -5.16 -8.94 7.35
CA ASP A 42 -6.24 -9.92 7.23
C ASP A 42 -6.52 -10.24 5.76
N TRP A 43 -6.50 -9.22 4.89
CA TRP A 43 -6.65 -9.42 3.45
C TRP A 43 -5.49 -10.17 2.82
N ALA A 44 -4.23 -9.82 3.16
CA ALA A 44 -3.06 -10.53 2.67
C ALA A 44 -3.10 -12.02 3.03
N ALA A 45 -3.53 -12.35 4.26
CA ALA A 45 -3.71 -13.73 4.71
C ALA A 45 -4.81 -14.46 3.94
N HIS A 46 -5.92 -13.79 3.66
CA HIS A 46 -6.99 -14.34 2.82
C HIS A 46 -6.54 -14.62 1.39
N LEU A 47 -5.76 -13.73 0.77
CA LEU A 47 -5.22 -13.95 -0.58
C LEU A 47 -4.28 -15.17 -0.64
N ILE A 48 -3.55 -15.44 0.46
CA ILE A 48 -2.76 -16.66 0.58
C ILE A 48 -3.66 -17.89 0.67
N SER A 49 -4.70 -17.86 1.50
CA SER A 49 -5.57 -19.04 1.73
C SER A 49 -6.33 -19.46 0.48
N ILE A 50 -6.78 -18.50 -0.33
CA ILE A 50 -7.49 -18.80 -1.59
C ILE A 50 -6.55 -19.00 -2.79
N ASN A 51 -5.25 -18.80 -2.59
CA ASN A 51 -4.23 -18.83 -3.64
C ASN A 51 -4.57 -17.97 -4.88
N ALA A 52 -5.16 -16.79 -4.69
CA ALA A 52 -5.60 -15.90 -5.75
C ALA A 52 -5.37 -14.43 -5.37
N LEU A 53 -5.26 -13.57 -6.39
CA LEU A 53 -5.16 -12.11 -6.21
C LEU A 53 -6.48 -11.49 -6.61
N LYS A 54 -7.08 -10.76 -5.67
CA LYS A 54 -8.33 -10.03 -5.90
C LYS A 54 -8.36 -8.79 -5.02
N ASN A 55 -8.99 -7.73 -5.52
CA ASN A 55 -9.24 -6.51 -4.75
C ASN A 55 -10.16 -6.83 -3.57
N SER A 56 -9.96 -6.13 -2.46
CA SER A 56 -10.88 -6.21 -1.35
C SER A 56 -12.16 -5.42 -1.69
N SER A 57 -13.30 -5.91 -1.24
CA SER A 57 -14.59 -5.22 -1.43
C SER A 57 -14.80 -4.07 -0.43
N LYS A 58 -13.74 -3.59 0.25
CA LYS A 58 -13.82 -2.61 1.35
C LYS A 58 -13.87 -1.15 0.90
N GLY A 59 -13.66 -0.87 -0.38
CA GLY A 59 -13.72 0.50 -0.92
C GLY A 59 -12.57 1.41 -0.46
N TYR A 60 -11.49 0.83 0.09
CA TYR A 60 -10.23 1.56 0.23
C TYR A 60 -9.59 1.77 -1.14
N GLY A 61 -8.73 2.78 -1.26
CA GLY A 61 -7.76 2.76 -2.35
C GLY A 61 -6.83 1.58 -2.08
N GLU A 62 -6.50 0.77 -3.08
CA GLU A 62 -5.72 -0.45 -2.84
C GLU A 62 -4.56 -0.60 -3.83
N THR A 63 -3.44 -1.05 -3.29
CA THR A 63 -2.31 -1.54 -4.07
C THR A 63 -1.91 -2.89 -3.49
N MET A 64 -1.79 -3.90 -4.36
CA MET A 64 -1.37 -5.25 -3.97
C MET A 64 -0.10 -5.61 -4.72
N SER A 65 0.80 -6.33 -4.05
CA SER A 65 1.89 -7.03 -4.73
C SER A 65 2.09 -8.41 -4.17
N TYR A 66 2.51 -9.29 -5.07
CA TYR A 66 2.74 -10.69 -4.80
C TYR A 66 4.08 -11.06 -5.43
N LYS A 67 4.89 -11.84 -4.70
CA LYS A 67 6.13 -12.38 -5.25
C LYS A 67 6.45 -13.72 -4.62
N TRP A 68 6.93 -14.64 -5.45
CA TRP A 68 7.59 -15.86 -5.01
C TRP A 68 9.05 -15.54 -4.78
N THR A 69 9.42 -15.28 -3.54
CA THR A 69 10.78 -14.89 -3.16
C THR A 69 10.97 -15.11 -1.67
N SER A 70 12.21 -15.27 -1.22
CA SER A 70 12.55 -15.32 0.21
C SER A 70 12.51 -13.96 0.90
N THR A 71 12.23 -12.86 0.17
CA THR A 71 12.31 -11.48 0.69
C THR A 71 10.97 -10.77 0.74
N MET A 72 10.81 -9.86 1.71
CA MET A 72 9.64 -8.98 1.77
C MET A 72 9.71 -7.95 0.65
N VAL A 73 8.60 -7.75 -0.06
CA VAL A 73 8.54 -6.82 -1.20
C VAL A 73 7.48 -5.76 -0.92
N PRO A 74 7.79 -4.47 -1.09
CA PRO A 74 6.78 -3.41 -1.04
C PRO A 74 5.67 -3.64 -2.08
N PRO A 75 4.44 -3.14 -1.83
CA PRO A 75 3.37 -3.14 -2.80
C PRO A 75 3.66 -2.14 -3.92
N THR A 76 4.17 -2.65 -5.04
CA THR A 76 4.36 -1.98 -6.32
C THR A 76 3.17 -2.30 -7.23
N GLY A 77 2.24 -1.36 -7.42
CA GLY A 77 1.07 -1.67 -8.25
C GLY A 77 0.21 -0.50 -8.73
N ASN A 78 0.16 0.64 -8.04
CA ASN A 78 -0.60 1.81 -8.51
C ASN A 78 0.14 3.09 -8.12
N PHE A 79 1.03 3.55 -9.00
CA PHE A 79 1.81 4.78 -8.77
C PHE A 79 0.89 5.98 -8.45
N THR A 80 -0.19 6.14 -9.22
CA THR A 80 -1.19 7.20 -9.04
C THR A 80 -1.84 7.17 -7.66
N GLN A 81 -2.07 6.00 -7.08
CA GLN A 81 -2.61 5.87 -5.73
C GLN A 81 -1.59 6.31 -4.67
N MET A 82 -0.31 5.98 -4.85
CA MET A 82 0.74 6.38 -3.90
C MET A 82 0.87 7.91 -3.83
N ILE A 83 0.77 8.58 -4.97
CA ILE A 83 0.90 10.04 -5.06
C ILE A 83 -0.43 10.80 -4.98
N TRP A 84 -1.55 10.09 -4.77
CA TRP A 84 -2.88 10.71 -4.77
C TRP A 84 -2.99 11.78 -3.68
N ARG A 85 -3.13 13.05 -4.09
CA ARG A 85 -2.99 14.20 -3.18
C ARG A 85 -3.94 14.15 -1.98
N SER A 86 -5.19 13.78 -2.20
CA SER A 86 -6.23 13.75 -1.16
C SER A 86 -6.18 12.52 -0.25
N THR A 87 -5.31 11.55 -0.53
CA THR A 87 -5.08 10.42 0.38
C THR A 87 -4.22 10.88 1.55
N GLU A 88 -4.58 10.48 2.77
CA GLU A 88 -3.95 10.94 4.02
C GLU A 88 -3.32 9.80 4.83
N GLN A 89 -3.89 8.61 4.72
CA GLN A 89 -3.52 7.46 5.53
C GLN A 89 -3.23 6.25 4.67
N VAL A 90 -2.23 5.47 5.09
CA VAL A 90 -1.91 4.16 4.53
C VAL A 90 -1.86 3.10 5.63
N GLY A 91 -2.33 1.90 5.34
CA GLY A 91 -2.09 0.72 6.17
C GLY A 91 -1.51 -0.40 5.35
N VAL A 92 -0.54 -1.12 5.93
CA VAL A 92 0.20 -2.17 5.21
C VAL A 92 0.14 -3.50 5.97
N GLY A 93 -0.22 -4.54 5.22
CA GLY A 93 -0.25 -5.93 5.64
C GLY A 93 0.72 -6.80 4.84
N LEU A 94 1.37 -7.75 5.52
CA LEU A 94 2.26 -8.74 4.91
C LEU A 94 1.90 -10.13 5.45
N ALA A 95 1.59 -11.06 4.56
CA ALA A 95 1.35 -12.46 4.88
C ALA A 95 2.33 -13.38 4.13
N SER A 96 2.58 -14.56 4.69
CA SER A 96 3.39 -15.61 4.06
C SER A 96 2.75 -16.99 4.27
N ASP A 97 2.92 -17.89 3.31
CA ASP A 97 2.46 -19.28 3.40
C ASP A 97 3.49 -20.20 4.07
N GLY A 98 4.65 -19.66 4.48
CA GLY A 98 5.76 -20.42 5.06
C GLY A 98 6.54 -21.28 4.05
N LYS A 99 6.19 -21.24 2.76
CA LYS A 99 6.79 -22.02 1.66
C LYS A 99 7.52 -21.14 0.63
N GLY A 100 7.73 -19.86 0.94
CA GLY A 100 8.41 -18.90 0.08
C GLY A 100 7.48 -17.99 -0.71
N LYS A 101 6.16 -18.04 -0.47
CA LYS A 101 5.21 -17.05 -0.99
C LYS A 101 5.04 -15.92 0.03
N PHE A 102 5.10 -14.69 -0.45
CA PHE A 102 4.75 -13.49 0.32
C PHE A 102 3.72 -12.66 -0.45
N ILE A 103 2.72 -12.16 0.27
CA ILE A 103 1.72 -11.22 -0.25
C ILE A 103 1.77 -9.95 0.62
N THR A 104 1.90 -8.81 -0.04
CA THR A 104 1.84 -7.49 0.58
C THR A 104 0.62 -6.73 0.05
N VAL A 105 -0.13 -6.13 0.97
CA VAL A 105 -1.31 -5.31 0.68
C VAL A 105 -1.13 -3.94 1.31
N ALA A 106 -1.42 -2.88 0.57
CA ALA A 106 -1.55 -1.52 1.08
C ALA A 106 -2.97 -0.99 0.84
N PHE A 107 -3.59 -0.47 1.90
CA PHE A 107 -4.87 0.22 1.86
C PHE A 107 -4.68 1.71 2.13
N TYR A 108 -5.42 2.54 1.40
CA TYR A 108 -5.32 3.99 1.39
C TYR A 108 -6.66 4.62 1.74
N LYS A 109 -6.62 5.67 2.56
CA LYS A 109 -7.81 6.45 2.94
C LYS A 109 -7.50 7.95 2.98
N PRO A 110 -8.35 8.81 2.38
CA PRO A 110 -9.38 8.50 1.38
C PRO A 110 -8.85 7.72 0.15
N PRO A 111 -9.71 6.95 -0.57
CA PRO A 111 -9.31 6.22 -1.76
C PRO A 111 -8.87 7.17 -2.88
N GLY A 112 -7.83 6.76 -3.62
CA GLY A 112 -7.42 7.41 -4.86
C GLY A 112 -8.03 6.75 -6.09
N ASN A 113 -7.53 7.11 -7.27
CA ASN A 113 -7.98 6.57 -8.57
C ASN A 113 -9.50 6.70 -8.80
N ILE A 114 -10.09 7.78 -8.30
CA ILE A 114 -11.50 8.11 -8.53
C ILE A 114 -11.62 8.62 -9.97
N THR A 115 -12.53 8.03 -10.74
CA THR A 115 -12.69 8.26 -12.20
C THR A 115 -13.58 9.45 -12.55
N ASN A 116 -14.00 10.24 -11.56
CA ASN A 116 -14.79 11.43 -11.78
C ASN A 116 -13.97 12.48 -12.56
N PRO A 117 -14.59 13.24 -13.49
CA PRO A 117 -13.89 14.29 -14.23
C PRO A 117 -13.18 15.28 -13.30
N GLY A 118 -11.92 15.62 -13.61
CA GLY A 118 -11.09 16.57 -12.84
C GLY A 118 -10.36 15.97 -11.64
N TYR A 119 -10.79 14.81 -11.12
CA TYR A 119 -10.19 14.22 -9.91
C TYR A 119 -8.74 13.78 -10.15
N PHE A 120 -8.43 13.27 -11.33
CA PHE A 120 -7.08 12.83 -11.66
C PHE A 120 -6.13 14.03 -11.72
N GLU A 121 -6.52 15.09 -12.42
CA GLU A 121 -5.74 16.31 -12.59
C GLU A 121 -5.50 17.02 -11.25
N ASP A 122 -6.46 16.99 -10.34
CA ASP A 122 -6.34 17.58 -9.01
C ASP A 122 -5.41 16.79 -8.08
N ASN A 123 -5.34 15.48 -8.25
CA ASN A 123 -4.65 14.57 -7.32
C ASN A 123 -3.32 14.01 -7.83
N VAL A 124 -3.08 14.03 -9.14
CA VAL A 124 -1.88 13.48 -9.78
C VAL A 124 -1.16 14.61 -10.51
N LYS A 125 -0.27 15.29 -9.79
CA LYS A 125 0.58 16.32 -10.38
C LYS A 125 1.83 15.68 -11.00
N PRO A 126 2.37 16.23 -12.10
CA PRO A 126 3.68 15.82 -12.59
C PRO A 126 4.74 16.10 -11.52
N ALA A 127 5.84 15.34 -11.54
CA ALA A 127 6.97 15.62 -10.66
C ALA A 127 7.50 17.03 -10.98
N GLY A 128 7.60 17.88 -9.97
CA GLY A 128 8.27 19.17 -10.10
C GLY A 128 9.78 18.96 -10.04
N ARG A 129 10.51 19.50 -11.01
CA ARG A 129 11.98 19.64 -10.92
C ARG A 129 12.37 20.56 -9.78
#